data_AF-A0A6V7LG21-F1
#
_entry.id   AF-A0A6V7LG21-F1
#
_cell.length_a   1.000
_cell.length_b   1.000
_cell.length_c   1.000
_cell.angle_alpha   90.00
_cell.angle_beta   90.00
_cell.angle_gamma   90.00
#
_symmetry.space_group_name_H-M   'P 1'
#
loop_
_entity.id
_entity.type
_entity.pdbx_description
1 polymer ?
#
loop_
_entity_poly.entity_id
_entity_poly.type
_entity_poly.pdbx_seq_one_letter_code
_entity_poly.pdbx_strand_id
1 'polypeptide(L)' 'DRINAWNEESEDNLWELSGKLEGDILVTRKSLAISQDVKGLIDKSTRWPNGIIPYRIKTNQF' A
#
# COMPACT_ATOMS: atom_id res chain seq x y z
N ASP A 1 17.22 -19.16 -13.16
CA ASP A 1 17.00 -17.82 -12.58
C ASP A 1 15.55 -17.61 -12.17
N ARG A 2 15.30 -17.34 -10.87
CA ARG A 2 13.94 -17.17 -10.30
C ARG A 2 13.28 -15.82 -10.62
N ILE A 3 14.02 -14.89 -11.21
CA ILE A 3 13.55 -13.53 -11.49
C ILE A 3 12.49 -13.51 -12.61
N ASN A 4 12.47 -14.51 -13.49
CA ASN A 4 11.51 -14.60 -14.61
C ASN A 4 10.32 -15.54 -14.33
N ALA A 5 10.16 -16.04 -13.10
CA ALA A 5 9.13 -17.04 -12.74
C ALA A 5 7.85 -16.43 -12.17
N TRP A 6 7.77 -15.10 -12.10
CA TRP A 6 6.61 -14.41 -11.52
C TRP A 6 5.46 -14.35 -12.52
N ASN A 7 4.25 -14.69 -12.08
CA ASN A 7 3.00 -14.45 -12.79
C ASN A 7 1.91 -14.02 -11.79
N GLU A 8 0.90 -13.27 -12.25
CA GLU A 8 -0.16 -12.74 -11.38
C GLU A 8 -1.01 -13.84 -10.72
N GLU A 9 -1.05 -15.03 -11.30
CA GLU A 9 -1.79 -16.19 -10.80
C GLU A 9 -0.94 -17.10 -9.88
N SER A 10 0.29 -16.68 -9.56
CA SER A 10 1.21 -17.51 -8.79
C SER A 10 0.73 -17.58 -7.35
N GLU A 11 0.26 -18.76 -6.95
CA GLU A 11 -0.24 -19.03 -5.60
C GLU A 11 0.82 -18.73 -4.51
N ASP A 12 2.11 -18.76 -4.88
CA ASP A 12 3.24 -18.44 -4.02
C ASP A 12 3.35 -16.94 -3.67
N ASN A 13 2.60 -16.05 -4.34
CA ASN A 13 2.63 -14.63 -4.06
C ASN A 13 1.54 -14.20 -3.05
N LEU A 14 1.69 -14.70 -1.81
CA LEU A 14 0.81 -14.40 -0.69
C LEU A 14 0.60 -12.90 -0.43
N TRP A 15 1.55 -12.05 -0.83
CA TRP A 15 1.46 -10.60 -0.65
C TRP A 15 0.41 -10.00 -1.57
N GLU A 16 0.40 -10.33 -2.87
CA GLU A 16 -0.60 -9.84 -3.83
C GLU A 16 -2.02 -10.37 -3.52
N LEU A 17 -2.11 -11.56 -2.92
CA LEU A 17 -3.38 -12.16 -2.51
C LEU A 17 -3.92 -11.60 -1.18
N SER A 18 -3.22 -10.66 -0.54
CA SER A 18 -3.61 -10.11 0.77
C SER A 18 -4.83 -9.18 0.72
N GLY A 19 -5.33 -8.84 -0.48
CA GLY A 19 -6.39 -7.86 -0.68
C GLY A 19 -5.92 -6.41 -0.50
N LYS A 20 -4.61 -6.20 -0.40
CA LYS A 20 -3.96 -4.88 -0.45
C LYS A 20 -3.60 -4.54 -1.88
N LEU A 21 -3.58 -3.25 -2.20
CA LEU A 21 -3.11 -2.77 -3.51
C LEU A 21 -1.59 -2.97 -3.58
N GLU A 22 -1.09 -3.53 -4.68
CA GLU A 22 0.34 -3.87 -4.87
C GLU A 22 0.92 -4.68 -3.70
N GLY A 23 0.07 -5.49 -3.05
CA GLY A 23 0.41 -6.39 -1.95
C GLY A 23 0.68 -5.76 -0.57
N ASP A 24 0.93 -4.45 -0.46
CA ASP A 24 1.26 -3.80 0.83
C ASP A 24 0.54 -2.48 1.12
N ILE A 25 -0.23 -1.93 0.17
CA ILE A 25 -0.93 -0.65 0.34
C ILE A 25 -2.36 -0.86 0.82
N LEU A 26 -2.67 -0.33 2.00
CA LEU A 26 -4.05 -0.24 2.50
C LEU A 26 -4.78 0.93 1.82
N VAL A 27 -5.80 0.61 1.03
CA VAL A 27 -6.60 1.60 0.31
C VAL A 27 -7.89 1.89 1.08
N THR A 28 -8.23 3.16 1.24
CA THR A 28 -9.52 3.60 1.79
C THR A 28 -10.54 3.81 0.67
N ARG A 29 -11.84 3.83 1.00
CA ARG A 29 -12.90 4.17 0.03
C ARG A 29 -12.69 5.50 -0.69
N LYS A 30 -12.04 6.47 -0.03
CA LYS A 30 -11.71 7.78 -0.62
C LYS A 30 -10.54 7.72 -1.61
N SER A 31 -9.57 6.84 -1.37
CA SER A 31 -8.40 6.68 -2.26
C SER A 31 -8.65 5.74 -3.43
N LEU A 32 -9.61 4.81 -3.33
CA LEU A 32 -10.04 3.95 -4.45
C LEU A 32 -10.52 4.73 -5.68
N ALA A 33 -11.11 5.92 -5.48
CA ALA A 33 -11.54 6.81 -6.56
C ALA A 33 -10.38 7.50 -7.29
N ILE A 34 -9.16 7.43 -6.75
CA ILE A 34 -7.97 8.14 -7.23
C ILE A 34 -6.92 7.15 -7.77
N SER A 35 -7.02 5.86 -7.47
CA SER A 35 -5.84 4.96 -7.45
C SER A 35 -5.71 3.98 -8.61
N GLN A 36 -6.56 3.96 -9.63
CA GLN A 36 -6.44 2.92 -10.67
C GLN A 36 -5.24 3.11 -11.62
N ASP A 37 -4.73 4.34 -11.80
CA ASP A 37 -3.58 4.63 -12.67
C ASP A 37 -2.54 5.57 -12.05
N VAL A 38 -2.68 5.92 -10.77
CA VAL A 38 -1.90 7.00 -10.17
C VAL A 38 -0.81 6.43 -9.25
N LYS A 39 0.45 6.58 -9.68
CA LYS A 39 1.66 6.18 -8.94
C LYS A 39 1.94 7.03 -7.69
N GLY A 40 0.96 7.78 -7.19
CA GLY A 40 1.12 8.67 -6.03
C GLY A 40 -0.08 9.56 -5.71
N LEU A 41 -0.10 10.11 -4.51
CA LEU A 41 -1.13 11.06 -4.08
C LEU A 41 -0.74 12.49 -4.49
N ILE A 42 -1.24 12.95 -5.64
CA ILE A 42 -0.93 14.29 -6.18
C ILE A 42 -1.66 15.40 -5.41
N ASP A 43 -2.85 15.11 -4.89
CA ASP A 43 -3.65 16.05 -4.12
C ASP A 43 -2.92 16.48 -2.84
N LYS A 44 -2.57 17.77 -2.77
CA LYS A 44 -1.87 18.35 -1.61
C LYS A 44 -2.69 18.25 -0.31
N SER A 45 -4.01 18.11 -0.40
CA SER A 45 -4.89 17.93 0.76
C SER A 45 -4.65 16.61 1.51
N THR A 46 -3.99 15.64 0.85
CA THR A 46 -3.69 14.31 1.42
C THR A 46 -2.37 14.27 2.20
N ARG A 47 -1.61 15.36 2.21
CA ARG A 47 -0.29 15.43 2.85
C ARG A 47 -0.44 15.67 4.36
N TRP A 48 0.54 15.21 5.12
CA TRP A 48 0.67 15.57 6.52
C TRP A 48 0.87 17.09 6.68
N PRO A 49 0.12 17.76 7.57
CA PRO A 49 0.29 19.18 7.85
C PRO A 49 1.75 19.51 8.21
N ASN A 50 2.28 20.58 7.63
CA ASN A 50 3.67 21.02 7.82
C ASN A 50 4.74 19.96 7.48
N GLY A 51 4.38 18.86 6.82
CA GLY A 51 5.29 17.75 6.56
C GLY A 51 5.71 16.98 7.84
N ILE A 52 4.95 17.10 8.93
CA ILE A 52 5.26 16.46 10.21
C ILE A 52 4.41 15.21 10.38
N ILE A 53 5.06 14.07 10.64
CA ILE A 53 4.41 12.78 10.87
C ILE A 53 4.40 12.48 12.38
N PRO A 54 3.29 12.71 13.10
CA PRO A 54 3.17 12.29 14.48
C PRO A 54 3.08 10.76 14.55
N TYR A 55 3.85 10.16 15.45
CA TYR A 55 3.87 8.71 15.64
C TYR A 55 3.87 8.34 17.12
N ARG A 56 3.44 7.10 17.40
CA ARG A 56 3.55 6.50 18.73
C ARG A 56 3.93 5.04 18.57
N ILE A 57 5.01 4.63 19.23
CA ILE A 57 5.36 3.21 19.33
C ILE A 57 4.43 2.58 20.36
N LYS A 58 3.67 1.55 19.96
CA LYS A 58 2.86 0.74 20.89
C LYS A 58 3.66 -0.53 21.18
N THR A 59 4.19 -0.64 22.39
CA THR A 59 4.94 -1.82 22.86
C THR A 59 4.02 -2.92 23.41
N ASN A 60 2.80 -3.04 22.88
CA ASN A 60 1.89 -4.11 23.24
C ASN A 60 2.27 -5.36 22.42
N GLN A 61 3.43 -5.93 22.69
CA GLN A 61 3.83 -7.24 22.19
C GLN A 61 3.90 -8.18 23.39
N PHE A 62 2.96 -9.12 23.45
CA PHE A 62 3.13 -10.42 24.09
C PHE A 62 3.20 -11.46 22.97
#